data_AF-A0A9D1SYV1-F1
#
_entry.id   AF-A0A9D1SYV1-F1
#
_cell.length_a   1.000
_cell.length_b   1.000
_cell.length_c   1.000
_cell.angle_alpha   90.00
_cell.angle_beta   90.00
_cell.angle_gamma   90.00
#
_symmetry.space_group_name_H-M   'P 1'
#
loop_
_entity.id
_entity.type
_entity.pdbx_description
1 polymer ?
#
loop_
_entity_poly.entity_id
_entity_poly.type
_entity_poly.pdbx_seq_one_letter_code
_entity_poly.pdbx_strand_id
1 'polypeptide(L)'
;MEQNENYIKFINSIFQNLSTALQSIEDMLPKVVDEDFKKELSEEYSKYDLLSRECEMLAKSEGINLKDNNWFEKLKLWGSINMGTMMDKSTRNIAQMFLLGTVMGIVQCLKDLKDYSSVSDELTDLCTKLSELEENNYQNLKNFL
;
A
#
# COMPACT_ATOMS: atom_id res chain seq x y z
N MET A 1 6.19 3.43 -27.85
CA MET A 1 5.09 4.41 -27.95
C MET A 1 4.77 4.86 -26.54
N GLU A 2 4.54 6.15 -26.32
CA GLU A 2 4.33 6.79 -25.01
C GLU A 2 3.23 6.12 -24.17
N GLN A 3 2.16 5.65 -24.82
CA GLN A 3 1.05 4.90 -24.19
C GLN A 3 1.52 3.65 -23.41
N ASN A 4 2.46 2.87 -23.98
CA ASN A 4 2.98 1.67 -23.34
C ASN A 4 3.87 2.02 -22.13
N GLU A 5 4.63 3.12 -22.21
CA GLU A 5 5.45 3.57 -21.09
C GLU A 5 4.59 4.04 -19.91
N ASN A 6 3.50 4.76 -20.18
CA ASN A 6 2.57 5.20 -19.14
C ASN A 6 1.81 4.03 -18.51
N TYR A 7 1.43 3.01 -19.29
CA TYR A 7 0.83 1.79 -18.75
C TYR A 7 1.78 1.10 -17.76
N ILE A 8 3.05 0.92 -18.17
CA ILE A 8 4.09 0.33 -17.32
C ILE A 8 4.28 1.16 -16.04
N LYS A 9 4.33 2.50 -16.14
CA LYS A 9 4.45 3.35 -14.94
C LYS A 9 3.26 3.18 -14.01
N PHE A 10 2.05 3.15 -14.56
CA PHE A 10 0.83 3.08 -13.78
C PHE A 10 0.71 1.74 -13.03
N ILE A 11 0.85 0.61 -13.74
CA ILE A 11 0.76 -0.72 -13.11
C ILE A 11 1.86 -0.96 -12.08
N ASN A 12 3.08 -0.45 -12.32
CA ASN A 12 4.15 -0.53 -11.34
C ASN A 12 3.85 0.31 -10.10
N SER A 13 3.26 1.49 -10.25
CA SER A 13 2.89 2.32 -9.10
C SER A 13 1.84 1.62 -8.22
N ILE A 14 0.80 1.04 -8.83
CA ILE A 14 -0.22 0.25 -8.14
C ILE A 14 0.43 -0.93 -7.41
N PHE A 15 1.24 -1.72 -8.11
CA PHE A 15 1.92 -2.87 -7.53
C PHE A 15 2.82 -2.48 -6.35
N GLN A 16 3.56 -1.38 -6.46
CA GLN A 16 4.44 -0.91 -5.40
C GLN A 16 3.68 -0.48 -4.15
N ASN A 17 2.49 0.10 -4.29
CA ASN A 17 1.65 0.42 -3.14
C ASN A 17 1.15 -0.87 -2.46
N LEU A 18 0.65 -1.83 -3.24
CA LEU A 18 0.18 -3.13 -2.75
C LEU A 18 1.29 -3.93 -2.04
N SER A 19 2.45 -4.11 -2.68
CA SER A 19 3.56 -4.89 -2.12
C SER A 19 4.13 -4.24 -0.86
N THR A 20 4.15 -2.91 -0.82
CA THR A 20 4.50 -2.14 0.38
C THR A 20 3.57 -2.45 1.56
N ALA A 21 2.26 -2.41 1.33
CA ALA A 21 1.28 -2.68 2.38
C ALA A 21 1.41 -4.12 2.89
N LEU A 22 1.48 -5.09 1.99
CA LEU A 22 1.63 -6.52 2.31
C LEU A 22 2.89 -6.78 3.15
N GLN A 23 4.05 -6.29 2.70
CA GLN A 23 5.31 -6.47 3.40
C GLN A 23 5.29 -5.80 4.78
N SER A 24 4.72 -4.60 4.88
CA SER A 24 4.59 -3.89 6.17
C SER A 24 3.77 -4.67 7.19
N ILE A 25 2.63 -5.22 6.75
CA ILE A 25 1.77 -6.04 7.61
C ILE A 25 2.53 -7.29 8.03
N GLU A 26 3.14 -8.03 7.11
CA GLU A 26 3.92 -9.24 7.42
C GLU A 26 5.03 -8.97 8.46
N ASP A 27 5.75 -7.86 8.31
CA ASP A 27 6.86 -7.51 9.21
C ASP A 27 6.42 -7.05 10.59
N MET A 28 5.24 -6.43 10.69
CA MET A 28 4.75 -5.83 11.92
C MET A 28 3.77 -6.70 12.68
N LEU A 29 3.02 -7.58 12.02
CA LEU A 29 2.03 -8.47 12.65
C LEU A 29 2.60 -9.27 13.84
N PRO A 30 3.83 -9.84 13.77
CA PRO A 30 4.44 -10.54 14.92
C PRO A 30 4.78 -9.63 16.11
N LYS A 31 4.83 -8.31 15.90
CA LYS A 31 5.18 -7.31 16.92
C LYS A 31 3.96 -6.68 17.57
N VAL A 32 2.78 -6.82 16.96
CA VAL A 32 1.52 -6.33 17.54
C VAL A 32 1.12 -7.26 18.69
N VAL A 33 0.70 -6.68 19.81
CA VAL A 33 0.20 -7.43 20.98
C VAL A 33 -1.32 -7.39 21.06
N ASP A 34 -1.93 -6.27 20.66
CA ASP A 34 -3.37 -6.07 20.65
C ASP A 34 -4.05 -6.99 19.62
N GLU A 35 -4.95 -7.86 20.10
CA GLU A 35 -5.58 -8.89 19.25
C GLU A 35 -6.61 -8.30 18.28
N ASP A 36 -7.31 -7.23 18.66
CA ASP A 36 -8.24 -6.55 17.75
C ASP A 36 -7.47 -5.87 16.61
N PHE A 37 -6.31 -5.28 16.93
CA PHE A 37 -5.46 -4.69 15.90
C PHE A 37 -4.81 -5.74 15.00
N LYS A 38 -4.36 -6.88 15.54
CA LYS A 38 -3.90 -8.01 14.70
C LYS A 38 -4.97 -8.48 13.74
N LYS A 39 -6.21 -8.57 14.21
CA LYS A 39 -7.33 -8.98 13.39
C LYS A 39 -7.56 -7.98 12.26
N GLU A 40 -7.59 -6.69 12.56
CA GLU A 40 -7.70 -5.63 11.53
C GLU A 40 -6.59 -5.78 10.47
N LEU A 41 -5.32 -5.82 10.89
CA LEU A 41 -4.20 -5.95 9.94
C LEU A 41 -4.27 -7.23 9.10
N SER A 42 -4.75 -8.33 9.66
CA SER A 42 -4.92 -9.60 8.92
C SER A 42 -6.04 -9.50 7.87
N GLU A 43 -7.13 -8.78 8.19
CA GLU A 43 -8.20 -8.49 7.24
C GLU A 43 -7.73 -7.54 6.13
N GLU A 44 -6.96 -6.50 6.47
CA GLU A 44 -6.33 -5.61 5.50
C GLU A 44 -5.39 -6.39 4.56
N TYR A 45 -4.50 -7.23 5.11
CA TYR A 45 -3.58 -8.06 4.32
C TYR A 45 -4.32 -8.89 3.28
N SER A 46 -5.40 -9.56 3.71
CA SER A 46 -6.20 -10.41 2.82
C SER A 46 -6.79 -9.61 1.66
N LYS A 47 -7.24 -8.37 1.89
CA LYS A 47 -7.78 -7.50 0.85
C LYS A 47 -6.69 -6.99 -0.09
N TYR A 48 -5.54 -6.57 0.45
CA TYR A 48 -4.39 -6.17 -0.36
C TYR A 48 -3.86 -7.32 -1.24
N ASP A 49 -3.79 -8.54 -0.71
CA ASP A 49 -3.31 -9.72 -1.45
C ASP A 49 -4.20 -10.04 -2.65
N LEU A 50 -5.53 -9.92 -2.50
CA LEU A 50 -6.46 -10.07 -3.61
C LEU A 50 -6.21 -9.07 -4.74
N LEU A 51 -6.02 -7.79 -4.40
CA LEU A 51 -5.72 -6.75 -5.40
C LEU A 51 -4.31 -6.94 -5.99
N SER A 52 -3.33 -7.40 -5.21
CA SER A 52 -1.97 -7.70 -5.70
C SER A 52 -1.99 -8.79 -6.76
N ARG A 53 -2.76 -9.86 -6.53
CA ARG A 53 -2.93 -10.94 -7.51
C ARG A 53 -3.62 -10.46 -8.79
N GLU A 54 -4.64 -9.59 -8.68
CA GLU A 54 -5.28 -8.96 -9.83
C GLU A 54 -4.26 -8.13 -10.63
N CYS A 55 -3.44 -7.32 -9.96
CA CYS A 55 -2.36 -6.53 -10.56
C CYS A 55 -1.33 -7.41 -11.29
N GLU A 56 -0.87 -8.48 -10.64
CA GLU A 56 0.09 -9.43 -11.22
C GLU A 56 -0.47 -10.15 -12.45
N MET A 57 -1.76 -10.50 -12.42
CA MET A 57 -2.44 -11.11 -13.57
C MET A 57 -2.48 -10.15 -14.77
N LEU A 58 -2.80 -8.87 -14.55
CA LEU A 58 -2.79 -7.84 -15.59
C LEU A 58 -1.37 -7.59 -16.12
N ALA A 59 -0.35 -7.57 -15.25
CA ALA A 59 1.03 -7.42 -15.68
C ALA A 59 1.47 -8.60 -16.55
N LYS A 60 1.10 -9.81 -16.15
CA LYS A 60 1.42 -11.04 -16.88
C LYS A 60 0.75 -11.09 -18.25
N SER A 61 -0.51 -10.67 -18.38
CA SER A 61 -1.20 -10.64 -19.68
C SER A 61 -0.53 -9.69 -20.67
N GLU A 62 0.05 -8.59 -20.17
CA GLU A 62 0.78 -7.60 -20.96
C GLU A 62 2.29 -7.93 -21.14
N GLY A 63 2.77 -9.04 -20.57
CA GLY A 63 4.18 -9.41 -20.62
C GLY A 63 5.11 -8.44 -19.86
N ILE A 64 4.57 -7.74 -18.86
CA ILE A 64 5.29 -6.76 -18.05
C ILE A 64 5.91 -7.45 -16.84
N ASN A 65 7.21 -7.20 -16.62
CA ASN A 65 7.87 -7.56 -15.39
C ASN A 65 7.70 -6.44 -14.36
N LEU A 66 6.99 -6.72 -13.27
CA LEU A 66 6.75 -5.78 -12.19
C LEU A 66 8.05 -5.50 -11.42
N LYS A 67 8.23 -4.25 -11.01
CA LYS A 67 9.39 -3.80 -10.25
C LYS A 67 9.05 -3.75 -8.78
N ASP A 68 9.70 -4.61 -8.01
CA ASP A 68 9.73 -4.48 -6.56
C ASP A 68 10.33 -3.14 -6.14
N ASN A 69 9.80 -2.59 -5.05
CA ASN A 69 10.35 -1.41 -4.41
C ASN A 69 10.75 -1.74 -2.98
N ASN A 70 11.83 -1.11 -2.53
CA ASN A 70 12.37 -1.29 -1.20
C ASN A 70 11.71 -0.26 -0.26
N TRP A 71 10.44 -0.49 0.10
CA TRP A 71 9.67 0.34 1.04
C TRP A 71 10.45 0.65 2.33
N PHE A 72 11.29 -0.28 2.78
CA PHE A 72 12.21 -0.10 3.90
C PHE A 72 13.13 1.11 3.76
N GLU A 73 13.55 1.51 2.55
CA GLU A 73 14.36 2.72 2.37
C GLU A 73 13.54 3.99 2.63
N LYS A 74 12.28 4.02 2.19
CA LYS A 74 11.37 5.13 2.50
C LYS A 74 11.02 5.14 3.99
N LEU A 75 10.64 4.02 4.60
CA LEU A 75 10.37 3.93 6.04
C LEU A 75 11.59 4.29 6.91
N LYS A 76 12.81 3.89 6.52
CA LYS A 76 14.04 4.29 7.22
C LYS A 76 14.25 5.80 7.18
N LEU A 77 13.94 6.45 6.06
CA LEU A 77 13.95 7.91 5.96
C LEU A 77 12.97 8.54 6.96
N TRP A 78 11.75 7.99 7.09
CA TRP A 78 10.75 8.44 8.06
C TRP A 78 11.18 8.19 9.53
N GLY A 79 11.79 7.04 9.82
CA GLY A 79 12.34 6.71 11.13
C GLY A 79 13.48 7.63 11.57
N SER A 80 14.32 8.07 10.63
CA SER A 80 15.40 9.01 10.92
C SER A 80 14.93 10.42 11.30
N ILE A 81 13.71 10.80 10.89
CA ILE A 81 13.08 12.08 11.26
C ILE A 81 12.46 12.02 12.67
N ASN A 82 12.09 10.83 13.15
CA ASN A 82 11.36 10.63 14.41
C ASN A 82 12.09 9.66 15.36
N MET A 83 13.38 9.93 15.65
CA MET A 83 14.29 9.04 16.42
C MET A 83 13.81 8.64 17.83
N GLY A 84 12.74 9.23 18.37
CA GLY A 84 12.20 8.89 19.70
C GLY A 84 11.16 7.76 19.71
N THR A 85 10.49 7.48 18.59
CA THR A 85 9.23 6.69 18.57
C THR A 85 9.46 5.22 18.23
N MET A 86 10.57 4.88 17.57
CA MET A 86 10.87 3.50 17.14
C MET A 86 11.22 2.52 18.28
N MET A 87 11.47 3.01 19.50
CA MET A 87 11.72 2.15 20.67
C MET A 87 10.44 1.71 21.37
N ASP A 88 9.32 2.42 21.18
CA ASP A 88 8.04 2.10 21.80
C ASP A 88 7.17 1.30 20.82
N LYS A 89 7.05 -0.01 21.08
CA LYS A 89 6.27 -0.98 20.30
C LYS A 89 4.79 -1.02 20.71
N SER A 90 4.28 0.06 21.31
CA SER A 90 2.86 0.14 21.65
C SER A 90 1.98 0.05 20.41
N THR A 91 0.77 -0.50 20.58
CA THR A 91 -0.29 -0.57 19.57
C THR A 91 -0.50 0.78 18.88
N ARG A 92 -0.55 1.86 19.67
CA ARG A 92 -0.67 3.25 19.19
C ARG A 92 0.40 3.64 18.18
N ASN A 93 1.66 3.35 18.46
CA ASN A 93 2.76 3.75 17.56
C ASN A 93 2.76 2.94 16.27
N ILE A 94 2.47 1.64 16.37
CA ILE A 94 2.36 0.79 15.18
C ILE A 94 1.15 1.23 14.34
N ALA A 95 -0.02 1.48 14.95
CA ALA A 95 -1.20 2.00 14.27
C ALA A 95 -0.93 3.35 13.60
N GLN A 96 -0.19 4.27 14.26
CA GLN A 96 0.24 5.52 13.64
C GLN A 96 1.11 5.29 12.40
N MET A 97 2.03 4.33 12.44
CA MET A 97 2.86 4.00 11.27
C MET A 97 2.00 3.50 10.10
N PHE A 98 1.06 2.59 10.35
CA PHE A 98 0.13 2.11 9.32
C PHE A 98 -0.71 3.25 8.75
N LEU A 99 -1.31 4.07 9.62
CA LEU A 99 -2.16 5.19 9.20
C LEU A 99 -1.40 6.20 8.32
N LEU A 100 -0.14 6.50 8.64
CA LEU A 100 0.70 7.35 7.78
C LEU A 100 1.01 6.70 6.43
N GLY A 101 1.32 5.39 6.42
CA GLY A 101 1.53 4.63 5.19
C GLY A 101 0.29 4.63 4.29
N THR A 102 -0.87 4.33 4.87
CA THR A 102 -2.16 4.32 4.18
C THR A 102 -2.49 5.69 3.57
N VAL A 103 -2.27 6.80 4.29
CA VAL A 103 -2.48 8.15 3.73
C VAL A 103 -1.56 8.41 2.53
N MET A 104 -0.32 7.94 2.57
CA MET A 104 0.59 8.10 1.43
C MET A 104 0.16 7.26 0.22
N GLY A 105 -0.34 6.05 0.46
CA GLY A 105 -0.93 5.22 -0.57
C GLY A 105 -2.10 5.93 -1.26
N ILE A 106 -3.05 6.48 -0.49
CA ILE A 106 -4.20 7.23 -1.02
C ILE A 106 -3.72 8.38 -1.91
N VAL A 107 -2.75 9.16 -1.42
CA VAL A 107 -2.17 10.28 -2.17
C VAL A 107 -1.50 9.80 -3.46
N GLN A 108 -0.87 8.63 -3.45
CA GLN A 108 -0.26 8.04 -4.65
C GLN A 108 -1.34 7.61 -5.66
N CYS A 109 -2.39 6.91 -5.22
CA CYS A 109 -3.52 6.53 -6.07
C CYS A 109 -4.19 7.74 -6.71
N LEU A 110 -4.44 8.81 -5.94
CA LEU A 110 -5.05 10.05 -6.47
C LEU A 110 -4.19 10.72 -7.54
N LYS A 111 -2.86 10.71 -7.38
CA LYS A 111 -1.93 11.22 -8.40
C LYS A 111 -1.96 10.35 -9.64
N ASP A 112 -1.87 9.03 -9.47
CA ASP A 112 -1.82 8.09 -10.59
C ASP A 112 -3.13 8.09 -11.39
N LEU A 113 -4.29 8.16 -10.73
CA LEU A 113 -5.59 8.32 -11.39
C LEU A 113 -5.66 9.63 -12.19
N LYS A 114 -5.07 10.71 -11.70
CA LYS A 114 -5.04 11.98 -12.42
C LYS A 114 -4.10 11.93 -13.63
N ASP A 115 -2.96 11.27 -13.49
CA ASP A 115 -1.91 11.28 -14.51
C ASP A 115 -2.09 10.19 -15.57
N TYR A 116 -2.75 9.07 -15.25
CA TYR A 116 -2.79 7.85 -16.08
C TYR A 116 -4.18 7.25 -16.35
N SER A 117 -5.28 7.81 -15.84
CA SER A 117 -6.62 7.19 -16.01
C SER A 117 -7.08 6.99 -17.46
N SER A 118 -6.51 7.72 -18.43
CA SER A 118 -6.81 7.55 -19.85
C SER A 118 -6.05 6.40 -20.52
N VAL A 119 -5.15 5.73 -19.79
CA VAL A 119 -4.23 4.73 -20.36
C VAL A 119 -4.85 3.34 -20.43
N SER A 120 -5.65 2.95 -19.43
CA SER A 120 -6.38 1.67 -19.36
C SER A 120 -7.51 1.78 -18.34
N ASP A 121 -8.70 1.32 -18.73
CA ASP A 121 -9.87 1.27 -17.85
C ASP A 121 -9.66 0.24 -16.73
N GLU A 122 -8.99 -0.89 -17.02
CA GLU A 122 -8.70 -1.96 -16.06
C GLU A 122 -7.73 -1.49 -14.97
N LEU A 123 -6.65 -0.79 -15.33
CA LEU A 123 -5.74 -0.21 -14.33
C LEU A 123 -6.39 0.90 -13.53
N THR A 124 -7.27 1.67 -14.15
CA THR A 124 -8.03 2.72 -13.47
C THR A 124 -8.97 2.12 -12.43
N ASP A 125 -9.74 1.09 -12.80
CA ASP A 125 -10.60 0.35 -11.88
C ASP A 125 -9.81 -0.27 -10.72
N LEU A 126 -8.68 -0.93 -11.01
CA LEU A 126 -7.80 -1.49 -9.98
C LEU A 126 -7.25 -0.42 -9.01
N CYS A 127 -6.81 0.72 -9.54
CA CYS A 127 -6.29 1.82 -8.72
C CYS A 127 -7.40 2.47 -7.88
N THR A 128 -8.63 2.57 -8.40
CA THR A 128 -9.79 3.04 -7.65
C THR A 128 -10.15 2.09 -6.52
N LYS A 129 -10.22 0.77 -6.77
CA LYS A 129 -10.44 -0.24 -5.71
C LYS A 129 -9.38 -0.16 -4.62
N LEU A 130 -8.11 0.04 -5.00
CA LEU A 130 -7.03 0.24 -4.05
C LEU A 130 -7.24 1.51 -3.21
N SER A 131 -7.55 2.65 -3.85
CA SER A 131 -7.83 3.90 -3.14
C SER A 131 -8.98 3.75 -2.13
N GLU A 132 -10.07 3.08 -2.53
CA GLU A 132 -11.22 2.83 -1.66
C GLU A 132 -10.86 1.90 -0.49
N LEU A 133 -10.05 0.86 -0.73
CA LEU A 133 -9.52 0.00 0.32
C LEU A 133 -8.72 0.82 1.33
N GLU A 134 -7.79 1.66 0.86
CA GLU A 134 -6.96 2.47 1.74
C GLU A 134 -7.75 3.52 2.52
N GLU A 135 -8.75 4.15 1.91
CA GLU A 135 -9.66 5.06 2.61
C GLU A 135 -10.42 4.36 3.74
N ASN A 136 -10.89 3.13 3.50
CA ASN A 136 -11.54 2.32 4.53
C ASN A 136 -10.58 1.92 5.65
N ASN A 137 -9.37 1.46 5.30
CA ASN A 137 -8.34 1.11 6.28
C ASN A 137 -7.97 2.34 7.12
N TYR A 138 -7.84 3.53 6.51
CA TYR A 138 -7.62 4.78 7.23
C TYR A 138 -8.74 5.05 8.27
N GLN A 139 -10.01 4.78 7.94
CA GLN A 139 -11.10 4.93 8.91
C GLN A 139 -10.94 3.96 10.09
N ASN A 140 -10.59 2.71 9.81
CA ASN A 140 -10.48 1.66 10.82
C ASN A 140 -9.26 1.86 11.74
N LEU A 141 -8.10 2.19 11.17
CA LEU A 141 -6.84 2.38 11.88
C LEU A 141 -6.91 3.50 12.93
N LYS A 142 -7.77 4.50 12.74
CA LYS A 142 -7.99 5.58 13.73
C LYS A 142 -8.48 5.07 15.08
N ASN A 143 -9.15 3.91 15.12
CA ASN A 143 -9.68 3.36 16.37
C ASN A 143 -8.57 2.84 17.31
N PHE A 144 -7.34 2.69 16.79
CA PHE A 144 -6.18 2.16 17.52
C PHE A 144 -5.17 3.25 17.95
N LEU A 145 -5.53 4.53 17.78
CA LEU A 145 -4.73 5.69 18.19
C LEU A 145 -5.05 6.17 19.60
#